data_AF-A0A0A7S081-F1
#
_entry.id   AF-A0A0A7S081-F1
#
_cell.length_a   1.000
_cell.length_b   1.000
_cell.length_c   1.000
_cell.angle_alpha   90.00
_cell.angle_beta   90.00
_cell.angle_gamma   90.00
#
_symmetry.space_group_name_H-M   'P 1'
#
loop_
_entity.id
_entity.type
_entity.pdbx_description
1 polymer ?
#
loop_
_entity_poly.entity_id
_entity_poly.type
_entity_poly.pdbx_seq_one_letter_code
_entity_poly.pdbx_strand_id
1 'polypeptide(L)'
;MIIFTCALYYFLVIVGFFFQYYFKKFTASDYYMNPQLNLKRVFCIAYHYFILGYSMLLFELVGNEVIQSFTVLISVVIIFIVYISFSGNLEFAISPREIKRKRKRKWK
;
A
#
# COMPACT_ATOMS: atom_id res chain seq x y z
N MET A 1 4.24 -14.75 -21.85
CA MET A 1 4.24 -13.37 -21.31
C MET A 1 3.38 -13.24 -20.06
N ILE A 2 2.15 -13.77 -20.06
CA ILE A 2 1.23 -13.72 -18.89
C ILE A 2 1.84 -14.29 -17.60
N ILE A 3 2.53 -15.44 -17.68
CA ILE A 3 3.20 -16.04 -16.51
C ILE A 3 4.24 -15.08 -15.91
N PHE A 4 4.98 -14.37 -16.77
CA PHE A 4 5.97 -13.37 -16.33
C PHE A 4 5.30 -12.17 -15.68
N THR A 5 4.18 -11.68 -16.24
CA THR A 5 3.34 -10.63 -15.64
C THR A 5 2.86 -11.02 -14.24
N CYS A 6 2.33 -12.23 -14.07
CA CYS A 6 1.91 -12.73 -12.75
C CYS A 6 3.08 -12.91 -11.79
N ALA A 7 4.20 -13.48 -12.23
CA ALA A 7 5.38 -13.68 -11.39
C ALA A 7 5.98 -12.34 -10.92
N LEU A 8 6.08 -11.36 -11.82
CA LEU A 8 6.54 -10.01 -11.50
C LEU A 8 5.59 -9.35 -10.49
N TYR A 9 4.28 -9.49 -10.68
CA TYR A 9 3.29 -8.99 -9.74
C TYR A 9 3.49 -9.55 -8.32
N TYR A 10 3.60 -10.88 -8.17
CA TYR A 10 3.82 -11.47 -6.85
C TYR A 10 5.15 -11.06 -6.23
N PHE A 11 6.22 -10.94 -7.03
CA PHE A 11 7.50 -10.42 -6.55
C PHE A 11 7.36 -9.00 -6.00
N LEU A 12 6.70 -8.10 -6.74
CA LEU A 12 6.44 -6.73 -6.31
C LEU A 12 5.60 -6.67 -5.03
N VAL A 13 4.60 -7.55 -4.92
CA VAL A 13 3.78 -7.68 -3.71
C VAL A 13 4.63 -8.10 -2.51
N ILE A 14 5.58 -9.02 -2.67
CA ILE A 14 6.52 -9.39 -1.60
C ILE A 14 7.40 -8.20 -1.21
N VAL A 15 7.92 -7.45 -2.19
CA VAL A 15 8.72 -6.24 -1.93
C VAL A 15 7.93 -5.19 -1.15
N GLY A 16 6.64 -4.99 -1.45
CA GLY A 16 5.82 -4.03 -0.70
C GLY A 16 5.59 -4.43 0.76
N PHE A 17 5.50 -5.74 1.06
CA PHE A 17 5.47 -6.21 2.46
C PHE A 17 6.77 -5.88 3.20
N PHE A 18 7.93 -5.94 2.56
CA PHE A 18 9.19 -5.51 3.18
C PHE A 18 9.19 -4.02 3.49
N PHE A 19 8.70 -3.17 2.59
CA PHE A 19 8.55 -1.74 2.86
C PHE A 19 7.61 -1.49 4.03
N GLN A 20 6.48 -2.19 4.08
CA GLN A 20 5.55 -2.05 5.18
C GLN A 20 6.20 -2.42 6.53
N TYR A 21 6.91 -3.54 6.58
CA TYR A 21 7.62 -3.95 7.79
C TYR A 21 8.67 -2.92 8.23
N TYR A 22 9.37 -2.31 7.27
CA TYR A 22 10.30 -1.22 7.53
C TYR A 22 9.60 -0.01 8.15
N PHE A 23 8.48 0.46 7.56
CA PHE A 23 7.80 1.66 8.02
C PHE A 23 7.01 1.49 9.33
N LYS A 24 6.66 0.26 9.71
CA LYS A 24 5.98 -0.05 10.97
C LYS A 24 6.76 0.40 12.22
N LYS A 25 8.08 0.57 12.11
CA LYS A 25 8.97 0.98 13.21
C LYS A 25 8.92 2.47 13.52
N PHE A 26 8.37 3.29 12.63
CA PHE A 26 8.41 4.75 12.75
C PHE A 26 7.04 5.32 13.12
N THR A 27 7.06 6.34 13.97
CA THR A 27 5.89 7.05 14.46
C THR A 27 5.63 8.34 13.68
N ALA A 28 4.44 8.92 13.84
CA ALA A 28 4.05 10.19 13.22
C ALA A 28 5.08 11.32 13.47
N SER A 29 5.67 11.37 14.67
CA SER A 29 6.70 12.36 15.03
C SER A 29 8.00 12.16 14.25
N ASP A 30 8.39 10.93 13.97
CA ASP A 30 9.64 10.63 13.26
C ASP A 30 9.59 11.14 11.82
N TYR A 31 8.42 11.00 11.18
CA TYR A 31 8.19 11.53 9.83
C TYR A 31 8.16 13.06 9.79
N TYR A 32 7.73 13.72 10.86
CA TYR A 32 7.74 15.18 10.93
C TYR A 32 9.16 15.73 11.13
N MET A 33 9.94 15.06 11.98
CA MET A 33 11.30 15.51 12.31
C MET A 33 12.32 15.17 11.21
N ASN A 34 12.06 14.17 10.37
CA ASN A 34 12.98 13.75 9.31
C ASN A 34 12.34 13.83 7.91
N PRO A 35 12.65 14.88 7.11
CA PRO A 35 12.05 15.07 5.79
C PRO A 35 12.46 13.98 4.78
N GLN A 36 13.65 13.38 4.92
CA GLN A 36 14.07 12.28 4.05
C GLN A 36 13.24 11.01 4.31
N LEU A 37 12.95 10.71 5.57
CA LEU A 37 12.08 9.59 5.94
C LEU A 37 10.65 9.81 5.44
N ASN A 38 10.16 11.05 5.52
CA ASN A 38 8.87 11.45 4.98
C ASN A 38 8.79 11.24 3.47
N LEU A 39 9.84 11.60 2.73
CA LEU A 39 9.93 11.38 1.29
C LEU A 39 9.92 9.89 0.94
N LYS A 40 10.70 9.06 1.64
CA LYS A 40 10.68 7.59 1.47
C LYS A 40 9.29 7.01 1.70
N ARG A 41 8.54 7.54 2.68
CA ARG A 41 7.15 7.14 2.93
C ARG A 41 6.23 7.51 1.77
N VAL A 42 6.36 8.71 1.21
CA VAL A 42 5.57 9.13 0.03
C VAL A 42 5.80 8.19 -1.15
N PHE A 43 7.06 7.83 -1.43
CA PHE A 43 7.38 6.83 -2.45
C PHE A 43 6.79 5.45 -2.13
N CYS A 44 6.79 5.04 -0.86
CA CYS A 44 6.14 3.80 -0.44
C CYS A 44 4.63 3.82 -0.68
N ILE A 45 3.95 4.93 -0.38
CA ILE A 45 2.52 5.10 -0.66
C ILE A 45 2.26 5.01 -2.18
N ALA A 46 3.05 5.72 -2.99
CA ALA A 46 2.96 5.65 -4.44
C ALA A 46 3.18 4.21 -4.97
N TYR A 47 4.11 3.48 -4.36
CA TYR A 47 4.36 2.06 -4.68
C TYR A 47 3.16 1.16 -4.33
N HIS A 48 2.50 1.40 -3.20
CA HIS A 48 1.28 0.65 -2.85
C HIS A 48 0.15 0.93 -3.84
N TYR A 49 -0.03 2.19 -4.26
CA TYR A 49 -0.99 2.55 -5.31
C TYR A 49 -0.65 1.91 -6.67
N PHE A 50 0.63 1.82 -7.01
CA PHE A 50 1.07 1.10 -8.20
C PHE A 50 0.67 -0.38 -8.16
N ILE A 51 0.85 -1.05 -7.01
CA ILE A 51 0.40 -2.44 -6.83
C ILE A 51 -1.12 -2.55 -6.96
N LEU A 52 -1.88 -1.63 -6.38
CA LEU A 52 -3.34 -1.61 -6.54
C LEU A 52 -3.77 -1.44 -8.00
N GLY A 53 -3.11 -0.57 -8.75
CA GLY A 53 -3.34 -0.43 -10.19
C GLY A 53 -2.99 -1.71 -10.96
N TYR A 54 -1.89 -2.38 -10.59
CA TYR A 54 -1.52 -3.68 -11.16
C TYR A 54 -2.57 -4.75 -10.85
N SER A 55 -3.08 -4.79 -9.61
CA SER A 55 -4.17 -5.69 -9.21
C SER A 55 -5.42 -5.47 -10.06
N MET A 56 -5.80 -4.22 -10.34
CA MET A 56 -6.92 -3.91 -11.24
C MET A 56 -6.69 -4.43 -12.67
N LEU A 57 -5.48 -4.23 -13.20
CA LEU A 57 -5.11 -4.74 -14.52
C LEU A 57 -5.20 -6.28 -14.58
N LEU A 58 -4.68 -6.99 -13.56
CA LEU A 58 -4.80 -8.44 -13.50
C LEU A 58 -6.25 -8.90 -13.36
N PHE A 59 -7.06 -8.19 -12.60
CA PHE A 59 -8.49 -8.47 -12.48
C PHE A 59 -9.20 -8.36 -13.83
N GLU A 60 -8.92 -7.30 -14.60
CA GLU A 60 -9.47 -7.11 -15.94
C GLU A 60 -9.00 -8.21 -16.92
N LEU A 61 -7.73 -8.61 -16.85
CA LEU A 61 -7.21 -9.73 -17.66
C LEU A 61 -7.87 -11.07 -17.32
N VAL A 62 -8.24 -11.30 -16.07
CA VAL A 62 -9.04 -12.49 -15.68
C VAL A 62 -10.46 -12.37 -16.23
N GLY A 63 -11.09 -11.20 -16.11
CA GLY A 63 -12.44 -10.95 -16.61
C GLY A 63 -12.58 -11.09 -18.14
N ASN A 64 -11.53 -10.73 -18.88
CA ASN A 64 -11.43 -10.92 -20.33
C ASN A 64 -10.98 -12.33 -20.74
N GLU A 65 -10.99 -13.30 -19.81
CA GLU A 65 -10.60 -14.70 -20.02
C GLU A 65 -9.16 -14.92 -20.53
N VAL A 66 -8.31 -13.89 -20.49
CA VAL A 66 -6.88 -13.98 -20.83
C VAL A 66 -6.13 -14.80 -19.79
N ILE A 67 -6.57 -14.71 -18.52
CA ILE A 67 -6.07 -15.51 -17.40
C ILE A 67 -7.21 -16.38 -16.85
N GLN A 68 -7.25 -17.64 -17.27
CA GLN A 68 -8.26 -18.61 -16.81
C GLN A 68 -7.82 -19.31 -15.52
N SER A 69 -7.48 -18.55 -14.48
CA SER A 69 -7.06 -19.09 -13.19
C SER A 69 -7.82 -18.44 -12.04
N PHE A 70 -8.74 -19.21 -11.45
CA PHE A 70 -9.51 -18.80 -10.28
C PHE A 70 -8.62 -18.49 -9.07
N THR A 71 -7.49 -19.20 -8.93
CA THR A 71 -6.49 -18.94 -7.89
C THR A 71 -5.87 -17.55 -8.01
N VAL A 72 -5.57 -17.10 -9.24
CA VAL A 72 -5.05 -15.75 -9.48
C VAL A 72 -6.09 -14.71 -9.07
N LEU A 73 -7.36 -14.91 -9.44
CA LEU A 73 -8.44 -14.01 -9.06
C LEU A 73 -8.56 -13.82 -7.54
N ILE A 74 -8.63 -14.93 -6.79
CA ILE A 74 -8.71 -14.88 -5.31
C ILE A 74 -7.49 -14.15 -4.74
N SER A 75 -6.29 -14.48 -5.23
CA SER A 75 -5.06 -13.86 -4.74
C SER A 75 -5.04 -12.34 -4.98
N VAL A 76 -5.51 -11.88 -6.15
CA VAL A 76 -5.57 -10.47 -6.52
C VAL A 76 -6.52 -9.73 -5.58
N VAL A 77 -7.70 -10.30 -5.30
CA VAL A 77 -8.68 -9.71 -4.38
C VAL A 77 -8.11 -9.58 -2.96
N ILE A 78 -7.46 -10.64 -2.45
CA ILE A 78 -6.83 -10.61 -1.11
C ILE A 78 -5.73 -9.53 -1.06
N ILE A 79 -4.84 -9.52 -2.04
CA ILE A 79 -3.74 -8.54 -2.12
C ILE A 79 -4.30 -7.12 -2.19
N PHE A 80 -5.36 -6.90 -2.97
CA PHE A 80 -5.99 -5.59 -3.11
C PHE A 80 -6.53 -5.07 -1.77
N ILE A 81 -7.26 -5.91 -1.01
CA ILE A 81 -7.78 -5.56 0.32
C ILE A 81 -6.64 -5.23 1.29
N VAL A 82 -5.59 -6.06 1.28
CA VAL A 82 -4.42 -5.90 2.14
C VAL A 82 -3.70 -4.57 1.84
N TYR A 83 -3.46 -4.27 0.57
CA TYR A 83 -2.74 -3.07 0.15
C TYR A 83 -3.53 -1.77 0.36
N ILE A 84 -4.86 -1.78 0.16
CA ILE A 84 -5.73 -0.65 0.54
C ILE A 84 -5.64 -0.37 2.04
N SER A 85 -5.67 -1.42 2.85
CA SER A 85 -5.60 -1.27 4.31
C SER A 85 -4.26 -0.67 4.73
N PHE A 86 -3.17 -1.01 4.04
CA PHE A 86 -1.84 -0.48 4.34
C PHE A 86 -1.63 0.95 3.84
N SER A 87 -2.05 1.28 2.62
CA SER A 87 -1.97 2.64 2.12
C SER A 87 -2.75 3.60 3.02
N GLY A 88 -3.97 3.21 3.43
CA GLY A 88 -4.77 3.98 4.38
C GLY A 88 -4.04 4.22 5.70
N ASN A 89 -3.49 3.18 6.34
CA ASN A 89 -2.76 3.34 7.60
C ASN A 89 -1.55 4.28 7.49
N LEU A 90 -0.79 4.21 6.38
CA LEU A 90 0.36 5.07 6.12
C LEU A 90 -0.03 6.53 5.84
N GLU A 91 -1.18 6.76 5.21
CA GLU A 91 -1.74 8.10 5.00
C GLU A 91 -2.29 8.71 6.29
N PHE A 92 -3.01 7.92 7.10
CA PHE A 92 -3.57 8.37 8.37
C PHE A 92 -2.51 8.63 9.44
N ALA A 93 -1.32 8.02 9.33
CA ALA A 93 -0.19 8.26 10.23
C ALA A 93 0.25 9.74 10.29
N ILE A 94 -0.23 10.61 9.39
CA ILE A 94 0.17 12.02 9.33
C ILE A 94 -0.94 12.97 9.76
N SER A 95 -2.23 12.58 9.68
CA SER A 95 -3.40 13.49 9.77
C SER A 95 -3.14 14.66 10.73
N PRO A 96 -2.69 15.83 10.22
CA PRO A 96 -2.32 16.95 11.08
C PRO A 96 -3.57 17.48 11.78
N ARG A 97 -4.74 17.22 11.18
CA ARG A 97 -6.06 17.57 11.69
C ARG A 97 -6.44 16.78 12.93
N GLU A 98 -6.15 15.49 13.01
CA GLU A 98 -6.46 14.71 14.22
C GLU A 98 -5.53 15.00 15.37
N ILE A 99 -4.22 15.18 15.12
CA ILE A 99 -3.27 15.55 16.17
C ILE A 99 -3.59 16.96 16.69
N LYS A 100 -3.87 17.95 15.81
CA LYS A 100 -4.36 19.28 16.24
C LYS A 100 -5.70 19.21 16.96
N ARG A 101 -6.67 18.39 16.52
CA ARG A 101 -7.98 18.23 17.20
C ARG A 101 -7.83 17.60 18.58
N LYS A 102 -7.03 16.54 18.72
CA LYS A 102 -6.77 15.88 20.01
C LYS A 102 -5.98 16.79 20.96
N ARG A 103 -5.00 17.58 20.47
CA ARG A 103 -4.35 18.63 21.27
C ARG A 103 -5.35 19.70 21.70
N LYS A 104 -6.18 20.25 20.80
CA LYS A 104 -7.21 21.25 21.18
C LYS A 104 -8.24 20.74 22.18
N ARG A 105 -8.56 19.43 22.20
CA ARG A 105 -9.48 18.82 23.17
C ARG A 105 -8.85 18.52 24.54
N LYS A 106 -7.54 18.30 24.62
CA LYS A 106 -6.82 18.10 25.90
C LYS A 106 -6.51 19.41 26.63
N TRP A 107 -6.55 20.54 25.91
CA TRP A 107 -6.27 21.88 26.44
C TRP A 107 -7.53 22.74 26.55
N LYS A 108 -8.71 22.10 26.58
CA LYS A 108 -10.01 22.73 26.83
C LYS A 108 -10.64 22.11 28.06
#